data_AF-A0A562THH8-F1
#
_entry.id   AF-A0A562THH8-F1
#
_cell.length_a   1.000
_cell.length_b   1.000
_cell.length_c   1.000
_cell.angle_alpha   90.00
_cell.angle_beta   90.00
_cell.angle_gamma   90.00
#
_symmetry.space_group_name_H-M   'P 1'
#
loop_
_entity.id
_entity.type
_entity.pdbx_description
1 polymer ?
#
loop_
_entity_poly.entity_id
_entity_poly.type
_entity_poly.pdbx_seq_one_letter_code
_entity_poly.pdbx_strand_id
1 'polypeptide(L)' 'MRSRDTLLAVIMLIALVGLFVLLFNVDIGLDTKTLGTYAFGTILVFGIVNVVIGLTTKNRD' A
#
# COMPACT_ATOMS: atom_id res chain seq x y z
N MET A 1 -5.46 18.98 6.61
CA MET A 1 -5.01 18.77 5.21
C MET A 1 -3.50 18.48 5.16
N ARG A 2 -2.97 17.47 5.87
CA ARG A 2 -1.51 17.22 5.82
C ARG A 2 -1.09 15.76 6.00
N SER A 3 -1.78 14.97 6.82
CA SER A 3 -1.33 13.59 7.08
C SER A 3 -1.91 12.57 6.09
N ARG A 4 -3.20 12.69 5.73
CA ARG A 4 -3.86 11.74 4.80
C ARG A 4 -3.36 11.88 3.36
N ASP A 5 -3.13 13.12 2.92
CA ASP A 5 -2.63 13.41 1.56
C ASP A 5 -1.17 12.96 1.40
N THR A 6 -0.34 13.18 2.43
CA THR A 6 1.04 12.67 2.45
C THR A 6 1.06 11.14 2.53
N LEU A 7 0.18 10.50 3.31
CA LEU A 7 0.07 9.04 3.34
C LEU A 7 -0.30 8.47 1.96
N LEU A 8 -1.29 9.07 1.28
CA LEU A 8 -1.68 8.68 -0.08
C LEU A 8 -0.54 8.87 -1.08
N ALA A 9 0.20 9.98 -1.00
CA ALA A 9 1.36 10.23 -1.85
C ALA A 9 2.47 9.18 -1.65
N VAL A 10 2.73 8.79 -0.40
CA VAL A 10 3.72 7.74 -0.08
C VAL A 10 3.28 6.38 -0.61
N ILE A 11 2.00 6.01 -0.44
CA ILE A 11 1.46 4.75 -0.99
C ILE A 11 1.56 4.72 -2.52
N MET A 12 1.25 5.83 -3.19
CA MET A 12 1.41 5.94 -4.64
C MET A 12 2.86 5.79 -5.08
N LEU A 13 3.81 6.37 -4.35
CA LEU A 13 5.24 6.24 -4.63
C LEU A 13 5.72 4.79 -4.50
N ILE A 14 5.31 4.09 -3.44
CA ILE A 14 5.63 2.68 -3.22
C ILE A 14 5.01 1.81 -4.33
N ALA A 15 3.77 2.10 -4.72
CA ALA A 15 3.11 1.40 -5.82
C ALA A 15 3.83 1.62 -7.16
N LEU A 16 4.35 2.83 -7.41
CA LEU A 16 5.12 3.14 -8.62
C LEU A 16 6.43 2.34 -8.69
N VAL A 17 7.13 2.20 -7.56
CA VAL A 17 8.34 1.39 -7.45
C VAL A 17 8.01 -0.11 -7.62
N GLY A 18 6.92 -0.59 -7.02
CA GLY A 18 6.44 -1.95 -7.20
C GLY A 18 6.08 -2.28 -8.65
N LEU A 19 5.45 -1.33 -9.37
CA LEU A 19 5.16 -1.45 -10.79
C LEU A 19 6.45 -1.56 -11.61
N PHE A 20 7.47 -0.76 -11.32
CA PHE A 20 8.75 -0.79 -12.03
C PHE A 20 9.44 -2.16 -11.89
N VAL A 21 9.46 -2.71 -10.67
CA VAL A 21 10.03 -4.04 -10.39
C VAL A 21 9.30 -5.13 -11.17
N LEU A 22 7.96 -5.08 -11.23
CA LEU A 22 7.15 -6.02 -12.00
C LEU A 22 7.36 -5.87 -13.52
N LEU A 23 7.38 -4.64 -14.03
CA LEU A 23 7.44 -4.34 -15.46
C LEU A 23 8.79 -4.76 -16.08
N PHE A 24 9.88 -4.54 -15.34
CA PHE A 24 11.23 -4.85 -15.80
C PHE A 24 11.72 -6.23 -15.33
N ASN A 25 10.84 -7.03 -14.70
CA ASN A 25 11.16 -8.33 -14.10
C ASN A 25 12.49 -8.26 -13.33
N VAL A 26 12.66 -7.18 -12.56
CA VAL A 26 13.92 -6.91 -11.86
C VAL A 26 14.09 -8.03 -10.85
N ASP A 27 15.16 -8.81 -11.01
CA ASP A 27 15.47 -9.91 -10.11
C ASP A 27 15.92 -9.33 -8.77
N ILE A 28 14.94 -9.08 -7.91
CA ILE A 28 15.12 -8.65 -6.52
C ILE A 28 15.29 -9.85 -5.58
N GLY A 29 15.56 -11.05 -6.12
CA GLY A 29 15.72 -12.28 -5.35
C GLY A 29 14.42 -12.79 -4.74
N LEU A 30 13.26 -12.28 -5.17
CA LEU A 30 11.94 -12.71 -4.71
C LEU A 30 11.15 -13.26 -5.90
N ASP A 31 10.63 -14.48 -5.73
CA ASP A 31 9.71 -15.07 -6.70
C ASP A 31 8.49 -14.16 -6.90
N THR A 32 7.99 -14.09 -8.15
CA THR A 32 6.87 -13.22 -8.53
C THR A 32 5.64 -13.50 -7.68
N LYS A 33 5.43 -14.77 -7.30
CA LYS A 33 4.36 -15.20 -6.42
C LYS A 33 4.50 -14.64 -5.01
N THR A 34 5.73 -14.57 -4.50
CA THR A 34 6.05 -14.03 -3.19
C THR A 34 5.90 -12.50 -3.18
N LEU A 35 6.34 -11.82 -4.25
CA LEU A 35 6.12 -10.39 -4.44
C LEU A 35 4.64 -10.02 -4.45
N GLY A 36 3.83 -10.75 -5.22
CA GLY A 36 2.38 -10.56 -5.24
C GLY A 36 1.75 -10.76 -3.86
N THR A 37 2.24 -11.74 -3.10
CA THR A 37 1.77 -12.00 -1.73
C THR A 37 2.11 -10.85 -0.77
N TYR A 38 3.33 -10.33 -0.81
CA TYR A 38 3.74 -9.18 0.00
C TYR A 38 2.98 -7.90 -0.38
N ALA A 39 2.82 -7.64 -1.68
CA ALA A 39 2.07 -6.49 -2.18
C ALA A 39 0.60 -6.56 -1.75
N PHE A 40 -0.05 -7.72 -1.95
CA PHE A 40 -1.44 -7.93 -1.56
C PHE A 40 -1.64 -7.83 -0.05
N GLY A 41 -0.76 -8.46 0.74
CA GLY A 41 -0.80 -8.36 2.21
C GLY A 41 -0.65 -6.93 2.71
N THR A 42 0.26 -6.16 2.12
CA THR A 42 0.48 -4.75 2.48
C THR A 42 -0.75 -3.89 2.17
N ILE A 43 -1.36 -4.07 1.00
CA ILE A 43 -2.59 -3.35 0.61
C ILE A 43 -3.75 -3.70 1.54
N LEU A 44 -3.90 -4.99 1.90
CA LEU A 44 -4.95 -5.45 2.80
C LEU A 44 -4.83 -4.81 4.19
N VAL A 45 -3.62 -4.79 4.77
CA VAL A 45 -3.35 -4.13 6.06
C VAL A 45 -3.66 -2.64 5.98
N PHE A 46 -3.23 -1.96 4.91
CA PHE A 46 -3.54 -0.55 4.70
C PHE A 46 -5.05 -0.28 4.59
N GLY A 47 -5.78 -1.14 3.86
CA GLY A 47 -7.23 -1.07 3.75
C GLY A 47 -7.91 -1.19 5.11
N ILE A 48 -7.53 -2.18 5.92
CA ILE A 48 -8.07 -2.39 7.27
C ILE A 48 -7.79 -1.17 8.16
N VAL A 49 -6.56 -0.68 8.18
CA VAL A 49 -6.19 0.50 8.99
C VAL A 49 -6.98 1.73 8.58
N ASN A 50 -7.15 1.96 7.27
CA ASN A 50 -7.91 3.11 6.77
C ASN A 50 -9.41 3.01 7.12
N VAL A 51 -9.99 1.80 7.01
CA VAL A 51 -11.38 1.54 7.41
C VAL A 51 -11.55 1.76 8.92
N VAL A 52 -10.65 1.25 9.75
CA VAL A 52 -10.69 1.46 11.22
C VAL A 52 -10.61 2.95 11.55
N ILE A 53 -9.66 3.68 10.97
CA ILE A 53 -9.54 5.14 11.17
C ILE A 53 -10.82 5.87 10.72
N GLY A 54 -11.39 5.47 9.58
CA GLY A 54 -12.65 6.03 9.08
C GLY A 54 -13.83 5.77 10.01
N LEU A 55 -13.94 4.56 10.55
CA LEU A 55 -14.99 4.17 11.50
C LEU A 55 -14.83 4.87 12.86
N THR A 56 -13.61 4.96 13.39
CA THR A 56 -13.33 5.66 14.66
C THR A 56 -13.52 7.17 14.52
N THR A 57 -13.20 7.75 13.35
CA THR A 57 -13.47 9.17 13.07
C THR A 57 -14.97 9.44 12.95
N LYS A 58 -15.72 8.56 12.26
CA LYS A 58 -17.18 8.70 12.08
C LYS A 58 -17.97 8.60 13.40
N ASN A 59 -17.46 7.87 14.40
CA ASN A 59 -18.09 7.75 15.72
C ASN A 59 -17.82 8.96 16.66
N ARG A 60 -17.10 9.98 16.19
CA ARG A 60 -16.78 11.21 16.94
C ARG A 60 -17.57 12.44 16.48
N ASP A 61 -18.37 12.30 15.42
CA ASP A 61 -19.36 13.29 14.97
C ASP A 61 -20.77 12.84 15.40
#